data_AF-A0A532B2G8-F1
#
_entry.id   AF-A0A532B2G8-F1
#
_cell.length_a   1.000
_cell.length_b   1.000
_cell.length_c   1.000
_cell.angle_alpha   90.00
_cell.angle_beta   90.00
_cell.angle_gamma   90.00
#
_symmetry.space_group_name_H-M   'P 1'
#
loop_
_entity.id
_entity.type
_entity.pdbx_description
1 polymer ?
#
loop_
_entity_poly.entity_id
_entity_poly.type
_entity_poly.pdbx_seq_one_letter_code
_entity_poly.pdbx_strand_id
1 'polypeptide(L)'
;MSESEYKLGIAQSLIGRGKISRRDFIHLGLAAGLTVTAADKLFVSTARAEPLQGGFAKLGMAHGATTDSIDPAGYPDTFTQTAFSGSMSN
;
A
#
# COMPACT_ATOMS: atom_id res chain seq x y z
N MET A 1 -11.84 -25.51 21.42
CA MET A 1 -11.02 -24.67 20.54
C MET A 1 -9.84 -25.53 20.08
N SER A 2 -9.71 -25.73 18.77
CA SER A 2 -8.68 -26.58 18.17
C SER A 2 -7.30 -25.91 18.23
N GLU A 3 -6.23 -26.69 18.15
CA GLU A 3 -4.85 -26.17 18.22
C GLU A 3 -4.54 -25.17 17.09
N SER A 4 -5.08 -25.41 15.90
CA SER A 4 -4.90 -24.54 14.73
C SER A 4 -5.57 -23.18 14.93
N GLU A 5 -6.76 -23.14 15.51
CA GLU A 5 -7.46 -21.89 15.86
C GLU A 5 -6.68 -21.08 16.91
N TYR A 6 -6.12 -21.74 17.92
CA TYR A 6 -5.30 -21.09 18.95
C TYR A 6 -4.04 -20.45 18.35
N LYS A 7 -3.32 -21.19 17.52
CA LYS A 7 -2.12 -20.69 16.82
C LYS A 7 -2.45 -19.54 15.87
N LEU A 8 -3.60 -19.61 15.16
CA LEU A 8 -4.05 -18.54 14.29
C LEU A 8 -4.34 -17.25 15.07
N GLY A 9 -4.96 -17.36 16.26
CA GLY A 9 -5.20 -16.21 17.13
C GLY A 9 -3.92 -15.51 17.60
N ILE A 10 -2.91 -16.29 18.01
CA ILE A 10 -1.59 -15.74 18.34
C ILE A 10 -0.96 -15.07 17.10
N ALA A 11 -1.02 -15.75 15.95
CA ALA A 11 -0.49 -15.25 14.70
C ALA A 11 -1.08 -13.89 14.33
N GLN A 12 -2.40 -13.68 14.49
CA GLN A 12 -3.06 -12.40 14.27
C GLN A 12 -2.44 -11.26 15.10
N SER A 13 -2.16 -11.51 16.39
CA SER A 13 -1.52 -10.51 17.28
C SER A 13 -0.09 -10.13 16.87
N LEU A 14 0.60 -11.03 16.15
CA LEU A 14 1.99 -10.85 15.72
C LEU A 14 2.13 -10.08 14.41
N ILE A 15 1.06 -10.02 13.59
CA ILE A 15 1.04 -9.32 12.30
C ILE A 15 1.37 -7.83 12.47
N GLY A 16 0.70 -7.14 13.39
CA GLY A 16 0.92 -5.71 13.63
C GLY A 16 2.35 -5.38 14.13
N ARG A 17 3.08 -6.38 14.61
CA ARG A 17 4.48 -6.24 15.04
C ARG A 17 5.48 -6.65 13.95
N GLY A 18 5.02 -7.01 12.75
CA GLY A 18 5.84 -7.49 11.64
C GLY A 18 6.54 -8.84 11.91
N LYS A 19 6.06 -9.62 12.90
CA LYS A 19 6.74 -10.85 13.36
C LYS A 19 6.30 -12.12 12.64
N ILE A 20 5.34 -12.02 11.74
CA ILE A 20 4.86 -13.13 10.93
C ILE A 20 4.76 -12.69 9.47
N SER A 21 5.25 -13.54 8.57
CA SER A 21 5.12 -13.29 7.14
C SER A 21 3.70 -13.60 6.67
N ARG A 22 3.24 -12.91 5.61
CA ARG A 22 1.94 -13.17 4.99
C ARG A 22 1.75 -14.65 4.62
N ARG A 23 2.81 -15.28 4.11
CA ARG A 23 2.78 -16.70 3.71
C ARG A 23 2.53 -17.62 4.91
N ASP A 24 3.24 -17.40 6.02
CA ASP A 24 3.13 -18.26 7.19
C ASP A 24 1.76 -18.11 7.86
N PHE A 25 1.21 -16.91 7.84
CA PHE A 25 -0.17 -16.67 8.29
C PHE A 25 -1.20 -17.41 7.41
N ILE A 26 -1.05 -17.35 6.08
CA ILE A 26 -1.95 -18.07 5.16
C ILE A 26 -1.85 -19.59 5.36
N HIS A 27 -0.64 -20.14 5.58
CA HIS A 27 -0.47 -21.55 5.92
C HIS A 27 -1.19 -21.94 7.21
N LEU A 28 -1.11 -21.11 8.25
CA LEU A 28 -1.87 -21.33 9.49
C LEU A 28 -3.38 -21.23 9.26
N GLY A 29 -3.82 -20.28 8.42
CA GLY A 29 -5.22 -20.15 8.05
C GLY A 29 -5.75 -21.39 7.33
N LEU A 30 -4.97 -21.94 6.39
CA LEU A 30 -5.29 -23.19 5.70
C LEU A 30 -5.38 -24.37 6.67
N ALA A 31 -4.44 -24.47 7.63
CA ALA A 31 -4.47 -25.49 8.68
C ALA A 31 -5.68 -25.34 9.64
N ALA A 32 -6.23 -24.13 9.75
CA ALA A 32 -7.46 -23.84 10.47
C ALA A 32 -8.74 -24.02 9.60
N GLY A 33 -8.61 -24.47 8.36
CA GLY A 33 -9.74 -24.73 7.45
C GLY A 33 -10.23 -23.52 6.64
N LEU A 34 -9.51 -22.40 6.65
CA LEU A 34 -9.81 -21.24 5.80
C LEU A 34 -9.38 -21.50 4.36
N THR A 35 -10.06 -20.88 3.40
CA THR A 35 -9.56 -20.78 2.02
C THR A 35 -8.39 -19.79 1.96
N VAL A 36 -7.56 -19.90 0.92
CA VAL A 36 -6.45 -18.94 0.68
C VAL A 36 -6.96 -17.50 0.63
N THR A 37 -8.08 -17.25 -0.06
CA THR A 37 -8.68 -15.92 -0.18
C THR A 37 -9.21 -15.39 1.14
N ALA A 38 -9.81 -16.24 1.98
CA ALA A 38 -10.28 -15.86 3.30
C ALA A 38 -9.12 -15.56 4.26
N ALA A 39 -8.10 -16.41 4.28
CA ALA A 39 -6.89 -16.22 5.09
C ALA A 39 -6.14 -14.95 4.69
N ASP A 40 -6.06 -14.66 3.38
CA ASP A 40 -5.44 -13.43 2.89
C ASP A 40 -6.22 -12.17 3.29
N LYS A 41 -7.54 -12.17 3.13
CA LYS A 41 -8.36 -11.04 3.60
C LYS A 41 -8.22 -10.80 5.10
N LEU A 42 -8.17 -11.87 5.89
CA LEU A 42 -7.92 -11.81 7.34
C LEU A 42 -6.53 -11.23 7.65
N PHE A 43 -5.50 -11.60 6.88
CA PHE A 43 -4.17 -11.03 7.04
C PHE A 43 -4.15 -9.52 6.74
N VAL A 44 -4.73 -9.11 5.60
CA VAL A 44 -4.72 -7.69 5.18
C VAL A 44 -5.45 -6.81 6.19
N SER A 45 -6.62 -7.25 6.68
CA SER A 45 -7.40 -6.49 7.67
C SER A 45 -6.68 -6.38 9.01
N THR A 46 -6.05 -7.46 9.47
CA THR A 46 -5.28 -7.45 10.74
C THR A 46 -3.96 -6.69 10.64
N ALA A 47 -3.31 -6.72 9.48
CA ALA A 47 -2.10 -5.94 9.20
C ALA A 47 -2.37 -4.43 9.14
N ARG A 48 -3.63 -4.00 9.01
CA ARG A 48 -4.01 -2.60 8.78
C ARG A 48 -3.22 -1.98 7.62
N ALA A 49 -3.00 -2.75 6.57
CA ALA A 49 -2.32 -2.30 5.36
C ALA A 49 -3.20 -1.39 4.48
N GLU A 50 -4.16 -0.70 5.10
CA GLU A 50 -5.13 0.16 4.44
C GLU A 50 -4.54 1.56 4.27
N PRO A 51 -4.73 2.23 3.11
CA PRO A 51 -4.28 3.61 2.95
C PRO A 51 -5.02 4.51 3.94
N LEU A 52 -4.27 5.25 4.74
CA LEU A 52 -4.83 6.22 5.68
C LEU A 52 -5.09 7.55 4.97
N GLN A 53 -6.33 8.05 5.07
CA GLN A 53 -6.66 9.37 4.57
C GLN A 53 -6.12 10.45 5.52
N GLY A 54 -5.42 11.44 4.97
CA GLY A 54 -4.95 12.61 5.70
C GLY A 54 -3.44 12.84 5.59
N GLY A 55 -2.95 13.86 6.31
CA GLY A 55 -1.58 14.33 6.22
C GLY A 55 -1.32 15.23 5.01
N PHE A 56 -0.11 15.76 4.92
CA PHE A 56 0.35 16.57 3.77
C PHE A 56 1.39 15.78 2.98
N ALA A 57 1.09 15.45 1.73
CA ALA A 57 2.10 14.98 0.78
C ALA A 57 2.97 16.17 0.37
N LYS A 58 4.20 16.24 0.89
CA LYS A 58 5.18 17.27 0.53
C LYS A 58 6.06 16.74 -0.59
N LEU A 59 5.89 17.29 -1.78
CA LEU A 59 6.66 16.97 -2.97
C LEU A 59 7.50 18.19 -3.35
N GLY A 60 8.79 17.99 -3.58
CA GLY A 60 9.69 19.02 -4.10
C GLY A 60 9.99 18.72 -5.56
N MET A 61 9.82 19.71 -6.43
CA MET A 61 10.15 19.59 -7.85
C MET A 61 11.03 20.76 -8.26
N ALA A 62 12.01 20.50 -9.11
CA ALA A 62 12.81 21.56 -9.74
C ALA A 62 12.03 22.15 -10.93
N HIS A 63 12.34 23.41 -11.30
CA HIS A 63 11.68 24.24 -12.34
C HIS A 63 10.38 24.95 -11.93
N GLY A 64 9.92 25.87 -12.79
CA GLY A 64 8.95 26.91 -12.48
C GLY A 64 9.57 28.31 -12.52
N ALA A 65 10.18 28.68 -13.65
CA ALA A 65 10.63 30.05 -13.90
C ALA A 65 9.44 31.01 -13.95
N THR A 66 9.66 32.30 -13.70
CA THR A 66 8.60 33.32 -13.72
C THR A 66 7.92 33.50 -15.08
N THR A 67 8.55 32.99 -16.14
CA THR A 67 8.03 32.97 -17.51
C THR A 67 7.25 31.71 -17.86
N ASP A 68 7.22 30.72 -16.98
CA ASP A 68 6.56 29.44 -17.26
C ASP A 68 5.04 29.58 -17.13
N SER A 69 4.31 28.92 -18.03
CA SER A 69 2.85 28.85 -17.99
C SER A 69 2.40 27.72 -17.06
N ILE A 70 1.29 27.91 -16.34
CA ILE A 70 0.62 26.83 -15.58
C ILE A 70 -0.22 25.93 -16.50
N ASP A 71 -0.35 26.28 -17.78
CA ASP A 71 -0.98 25.43 -18.79
C ASP A 71 -0.19 24.11 -18.94
N PRO A 72 -0.79 22.94 -18.62
CA PRO A 72 -0.14 21.64 -18.74
C PRO A 72 0.40 21.35 -20.14
N ALA A 73 -0.22 21.90 -21.20
CA ALA A 73 0.23 21.70 -22.57
C ALA A 73 1.47 22.53 -22.92
N GLY A 74 1.72 23.61 -22.19
CA GLY A 74 2.82 24.54 -22.42
C GLY A 74 4.01 24.36 -21.48
N TYR A 75 3.98 23.36 -20.59
CA TYR A 75 4.98 23.17 -19.55
C TYR A 75 6.18 22.37 -20.09
N PRO A 76 7.35 22.98 -20.28
CA PRO A 76 8.43 22.37 -21.06
C PRO A 76 9.32 21.42 -20.25
N ASP A 77 9.01 21.15 -18.99
CA ASP A 77 9.95 20.55 -18.04
C ASP A 77 9.44 19.27 -17.33
N THR A 78 10.31 18.59 -16.58
CA THR A 78 10.10 17.46 -15.66
C THR A 78 8.85 17.52 -14.78
N PHE A 79 8.26 18.69 -14.53
CA PHE A 79 6.90 18.79 -13.97
C PHE A 79 5.89 17.98 -14.80
N THR A 80 5.94 18.06 -16.13
CA THR A 80 5.04 17.35 -17.03
C THR A 80 5.20 15.84 -16.97
N GLN A 81 6.44 15.37 -16.78
CA GLN A 81 6.71 13.95 -16.57
C GLN A 81 6.17 13.46 -15.23
N THR A 82 6.33 14.26 -14.17
CA THR A 82 5.98 13.84 -12.81
C THR A 82 4.47 13.97 -12.54
N ALA A 83 3.83 15.05 -12.99
CA ALA A 83 2.41 15.32 -12.77
C ALA A 83 1.50 14.65 -13.81
N PHE A 84 1.94 14.54 -15.07
CA PHE A 84 1.10 14.07 -16.18
C PHE A 84 1.64 12.81 -16.87
N SER A 85 2.58 12.11 -16.23
CA SER A 85 3.21 10.89 -16.77
C SER A 85 3.83 11.10 -18.17
N GLY A 86 4.22 12.33 -18.49
CA GLY A 86 4.80 12.70 -19.79
C GLY A 86 3.81 12.75 -20.95
N SER A 87 2.50 12.63 -20.70
CA SER A 87 1.48 12.57 -21.77
C SER A 87 1.15 13.93 -22.42
N MET A 88 1.61 15.04 -21.83
CA MET A 88 1.24 16.39 -22.24
C MET A 88 2.38 17.24 -22.81
N SER A 89 3.59 16.68 -22.97
CA SER A 89 4.67 17.37 -23.69
C SER A 89 4.58 17.09 -25.19
N ASN A 90 4.66 18.15 -26.00
CA ASN A 90 5.05 18.06 -27.41
C ASN A 90 6.58 18.08 -27.55
#